data_AF-A0A157PMM5-F1
#
_entry.id   AF-A0A157PMM5-F1
#
_cell.length_a   1.000
_cell.length_b   1.000
_cell.length_c   1.000
_cell.angle_alpha   90.00
_cell.angle_beta   90.00
_cell.angle_gamma   90.00
#
_symmetry.space_group_name_H-M   'P 1'
#
loop_
_entity.id
_entity.type
_entity.pdbx_description
1 polymer ?
#
loop_
_entity_poly.entity_id
_entity_poly.type
_entity_poly.pdbx_seq_one_letter_code
_entity_poly.pdbx_strand_id
1 'polypeptide(L)'
;MNRISKVYVKMQDKTIGQNCVYNSACGTRPGGSAGAPHRPMSTSPSDSRKRPGNVTDRIVEQIRAAIHNGQFAPGQRLIEADLMESFSATRGPLREALRRLGMEGTVDLVPNRGAIVKTFSRRELIDLFRIRESIEGLAARLAAEEVAGKGLRDAFMQAYEAIDVQGSDPAAVFREENSAFHDLVLRFAGNAQLTLLMKRLQLPVLRVQIRVMLDERYRNESRNEHRAVLEAIIGHDPDAAEAAMRAHLRNAAHRIFEQPSTALG
;
A
#
# COMPACT_ATOMS: atom_id res chain seq x y z
N MET A 1 35.65 -15.90 -20.24
CA MET A 1 35.42 -16.20 -18.81
C MET A 1 34.76 -14.96 -18.21
N ASN A 2 33.62 -14.96 -17.52
CA ASN A 2 32.82 -16.05 -16.98
C ASN A 2 31.34 -15.62 -16.93
N ARG A 3 30.49 -16.64 -17.05
CA ARG A 3 29.03 -16.74 -17.01
C ARG A 3 28.35 -15.85 -15.96
N ILE A 4 27.25 -15.20 -16.35
CA ILE A 4 25.87 -15.43 -15.86
C ILE A 4 24.93 -14.75 -16.88
N SER A 5 24.49 -15.53 -17.86
CA SER A 5 23.40 -15.18 -18.77
C SER A 5 22.76 -16.51 -19.14
N LYS A 6 21.42 -16.57 -19.10
CA LYS A 6 20.53 -17.74 -19.33
C LYS A 6 20.06 -18.46 -18.07
N VAL A 7 18.93 -18.01 -17.54
CA VAL A 7 17.82 -18.90 -17.16
C VAL A 7 16.52 -18.16 -17.50
N TYR A 8 15.94 -18.47 -18.67
CA TYR A 8 14.56 -18.12 -19.03
C TYR A 8 14.00 -19.29 -19.85
N VAL A 9 12.70 -19.54 -19.69
CA VAL A 9 11.80 -20.42 -20.46
C VAL A 9 11.77 -21.92 -20.05
N LYS A 10 10.82 -22.27 -19.18
CA LYS A 10 9.75 -23.26 -19.42
C LYS A 10 8.98 -23.53 -18.11
N MET A 11 7.67 -23.33 -18.11
CA MET A 11 6.64 -24.34 -17.84
C MET A 11 5.29 -23.64 -17.61
N GLN A 12 4.47 -23.63 -18.66
CA GLN A 12 3.02 -23.59 -18.56
C GLN A 12 2.49 -25.03 -18.57
N ASP A 13 1.26 -25.16 -18.07
CA ASP A 13 0.38 -26.33 -18.02
C ASP A 13 0.65 -27.41 -16.96
N LYS A 14 -0.22 -27.41 -15.93
CA LYS A 14 -1.13 -28.54 -15.69
C LYS A 14 -2.32 -28.13 -14.82
N THR A 15 -3.50 -28.25 -15.41
CA THR A 15 -4.83 -28.34 -14.81
C THR A 15 -5.08 -29.72 -14.17
N ILE A 16 -6.22 -29.82 -13.46
CA ILE A 16 -6.89 -31.03 -12.90
C ILE A 16 -6.44 -31.37 -11.47
N GLY A 17 -7.29 -31.61 -10.47
CA GLY A 17 -8.75 -31.75 -10.43
C GLY A 17 -9.23 -32.08 -9.01
N GLN A 18 -10.52 -31.89 -8.78
CA GLN A 18 -11.27 -32.27 -7.58
C GLN A 18 -11.26 -33.80 -7.35
N ASN A 19 -11.26 -34.26 -6.11
CA ASN A 19 -12.44 -34.87 -5.44
C ASN A 19 -12.11 -35.63 -4.14
N CYS A 20 -13.11 -35.65 -3.25
CA CYS A 20 -13.51 -36.81 -2.41
C CYS A 20 -12.59 -37.16 -1.20
N VAL A 21 -13.02 -37.58 -0.01
CA VAL A 21 -14.29 -38.05 0.60
C VAL A 21 -14.12 -37.86 2.12
N TYR A 22 -15.18 -37.61 2.91
CA TYR A 22 -15.40 -38.46 4.09
C TYR A 22 -16.89 -38.51 4.45
N ASN A 23 -17.35 -39.74 4.60
CA ASN A 23 -18.71 -40.21 4.80
C ASN A 23 -18.94 -40.52 6.30
N SER A 24 -20.20 -40.84 6.65
CA SER A 24 -20.71 -41.61 7.82
C SER A 24 -21.69 -40.78 8.68
N ALA A 25 -23.01 -40.92 8.61
CA ALA A 25 -23.91 -42.07 8.86
C ALA A 25 -24.43 -42.15 10.32
N CYS A 26 -25.76 -42.03 10.50
CA CYS A 26 -26.69 -42.67 11.46
C CYS A 26 -27.94 -41.76 11.61
N GLY A 27 -29.21 -42.16 11.64
CA GLY A 27 -29.87 -43.46 11.68
C GLY A 27 -31.40 -43.30 11.57
N THR A 28 -32.05 -44.42 11.28
CA THR A 28 -33.48 -44.84 11.28
C THR A 28 -34.38 -44.29 12.41
N ARG A 29 -35.73 -44.17 12.40
CA ARG A 29 -36.89 -44.81 11.70
C ARG A 29 -38.21 -44.00 12.05
N PRO A 30 -39.46 -44.40 11.68
CA PRO A 30 -40.54 -43.49 11.25
C PRO A 30 -41.84 -43.50 12.10
N GLY A 31 -42.76 -42.57 11.78
CA GLY A 31 -44.22 -42.76 11.90
C GLY A 31 -45.01 -41.65 12.60
N GLY A 32 -46.08 -41.13 11.97
CA GLY A 32 -47.20 -40.48 12.68
C GLY A 32 -47.81 -39.18 12.10
N SER A 33 -48.66 -39.33 11.07
CA SER A 33 -49.90 -38.57 10.73
C SER A 33 -50.08 -37.06 11.01
N ALA A 34 -50.29 -36.34 9.89
CA ALA A 34 -51.45 -35.49 9.53
C ALA A 34 -51.85 -34.25 10.38
N GLY A 35 -51.64 -33.07 9.79
CA GLY A 35 -52.34 -31.81 10.11
C GLY A 35 -52.22 -30.78 8.97
N ALA A 36 -53.36 -30.50 8.32
CA ALA A 36 -53.81 -29.43 7.39
C ALA A 36 -52.83 -28.42 6.69
N PRO A 37 -53.21 -27.89 5.49
CA PRO A 37 -52.30 -27.19 4.59
C PRO A 37 -52.22 -25.67 4.86
N HIS A 38 -51.03 -25.15 5.09
CA HIS A 38 -50.74 -23.71 4.94
C HIS A 38 -49.90 -23.49 3.67
N ARG A 39 -50.43 -22.70 2.73
CA ARG A 39 -49.69 -22.17 1.57
C ARG A 39 -50.22 -20.78 1.25
N PRO A 40 -49.41 -19.81 0.79
CA PRO A 40 -48.00 -19.51 1.09
C PRO A 40 -47.81 -18.05 1.56
N MET A 41 -46.87 -17.77 2.46
CA MET A 41 -46.29 -16.41 2.52
C MET A 41 -45.23 -16.31 1.43
N SER A 42 -45.50 -15.50 0.41
CA SER A 42 -44.54 -15.10 -0.60
C SER A 42 -43.42 -14.29 0.07
N THR A 43 -42.31 -14.92 0.39
CA THR A 43 -41.07 -14.21 0.67
C THR A 43 -40.48 -13.78 -0.66
N SER A 44 -40.86 -12.59 -1.13
CA SER A 44 -40.10 -11.88 -2.16
C SER A 44 -38.66 -11.68 -1.65
N PRO A 45 -37.65 -11.77 -2.53
CA PRO A 45 -36.25 -11.70 -2.11
C PRO A 45 -35.98 -10.33 -1.49
N SER A 46 -35.35 -10.36 -0.32
CA SER A 46 -34.90 -9.19 0.43
C SER A 46 -34.14 -8.22 -0.47
N ASP A 47 -34.69 -7.01 -0.61
CA ASP A 47 -34.02 -5.80 -1.02
C ASP A 47 -32.66 -5.69 -0.31
N SER A 48 -31.60 -5.85 -1.11
CA SER A 48 -30.20 -5.71 -0.70
C SER A 48 -29.87 -4.24 -0.46
N ARG A 49 -30.47 -3.66 0.58
CA ARG A 49 -30.08 -2.35 1.09
C ARG A 49 -28.59 -2.40 1.43
N LYS A 50 -27.78 -1.79 0.55
CA LYS A 50 -26.34 -1.57 0.74
C LYS A 50 -26.11 -1.07 2.16
N ARG A 51 -25.42 -1.88 2.98
CA ARG A 51 -25.08 -1.49 4.35
C ARG A 51 -24.28 -0.18 4.30
N PRO A 52 -24.64 0.84 5.11
CA PRO A 52 -23.99 2.16 5.09
C PRO A 52 -22.46 2.13 5.23
N GLY A 53 -21.92 1.10 5.92
CA GLY A 53 -20.49 0.87 6.05
C GLY A 53 -19.79 0.69 4.70
N ASN A 54 -20.33 -0.16 3.83
CA ASN A 54 -19.71 -0.48 2.54
C ASN A 54 -19.64 0.76 1.61
N VAL A 55 -20.67 1.60 1.61
CA VAL A 55 -20.67 2.83 0.80
C VAL A 55 -19.64 3.83 1.30
N THR A 56 -19.54 4.02 2.62
CA THR A 56 -18.57 4.92 3.25
C THR A 56 -17.14 4.45 2.99
N ASP A 57 -16.87 3.16 3.21
CA ASP A 57 -15.56 2.55 2.99
C ASP A 57 -15.13 2.73 1.52
N ARG A 58 -16.04 2.49 0.57
CA ARG A 58 -15.78 2.73 -0.85
C ARG A 58 -15.43 4.18 -1.15
N ILE A 59 -16.14 5.16 -0.57
CA ILE A 59 -15.86 6.59 -0.77
C ILE A 59 -14.49 6.95 -0.19
N VAL A 60 -14.14 6.43 1.00
CA VAL A 60 -12.82 6.60 1.60
C VAL A 60 -11.73 6.11 0.65
N GLU A 61 -11.85 4.89 0.13
CA GLU A 61 -10.87 4.33 -0.82
C GLU A 61 -10.78 5.13 -2.12
N GLN A 62 -11.91 5.58 -2.66
CA GLN A 62 -11.95 6.38 -3.89
C GLN A 62 -11.26 7.73 -3.72
N ILE A 63 -11.54 8.46 -2.64
CA ILE A 63 -10.89 9.74 -2.36
C ILE A 63 -9.40 9.52 -2.09
N ARG A 64 -9.03 8.48 -1.34
CA ARG A 64 -7.62 8.15 -1.06
C ARG A 64 -6.86 7.85 -2.35
N ALA A 65 -7.43 7.04 -3.24
CA ALA A 65 -6.84 6.73 -4.53
C ALA A 65 -6.70 7.99 -5.40
N ALA A 66 -7.71 8.87 -5.42
CA ALA A 66 -7.66 10.13 -6.14
C ALA A 66 -6.53 11.05 -5.64
N ILE A 67 -6.34 11.16 -4.32
CA ILE A 67 -5.20 11.89 -3.74
C ILE A 67 -3.88 11.23 -4.13
N HIS A 68 -3.75 9.91 -3.95
CA HIS A 68 -2.51 9.18 -4.24
C HIS A 68 -2.09 9.28 -5.71
N ASN A 69 -3.05 9.26 -6.62
CA ASN A 69 -2.82 9.40 -8.06
C ASN A 69 -2.56 10.86 -8.46
N GLY A 70 -2.75 11.82 -7.55
CA GLY A 70 -2.53 13.24 -7.78
C GLY A 70 -3.69 13.93 -8.51
N GLN A 71 -4.88 13.31 -8.55
CA GLN A 71 -6.10 13.96 -9.02
C GLN A 71 -6.54 15.07 -8.07
N PHE A 72 -6.25 14.90 -6.77
CA PHE A 72 -6.35 15.97 -5.79
C PHE A 72 -4.95 16.35 -5.32
N ALA A 73 -4.60 17.62 -5.47
CA ALA A 73 -3.29 18.15 -5.09
C ALA A 73 -3.19 18.36 -3.56
N PRO A 74 -1.98 18.25 -2.97
CA PRO A 74 -1.76 18.68 -1.59
C PRO A 74 -2.21 20.13 -1.40
N GLY A 75 -3.00 20.39 -0.36
CA GLY A 75 -3.53 21.72 -0.06
C GLY A 75 -4.80 22.07 -0.84
N GLN A 76 -5.23 21.21 -1.76
CA GLN A 76 -6.48 21.39 -2.48
C GLN A 76 -7.66 21.28 -1.51
N ARG A 77 -8.57 22.24 -1.59
CA ARG A 77 -9.86 22.17 -0.92
C ARG A 77 -10.75 21.16 -1.63
N LEU A 78 -11.33 20.25 -0.87
CA LEU A 78 -12.28 19.25 -1.35
C LEU A 78 -13.71 19.77 -1.17
N ILE A 79 -14.38 20.07 -2.28
CA ILE A 79 -15.73 20.63 -2.30
C ILE A 79 -16.75 19.49 -2.21
N GLU A 80 -17.59 19.49 -1.16
CA GLU A 80 -18.56 18.39 -0.93
C GLU A 80 -19.49 18.17 -2.13
N ALA A 81 -19.93 19.23 -2.81
CA ALA A 81 -20.81 19.14 -3.98
C ALA A 81 -20.17 18.31 -5.11
N ASP A 82 -18.95 18.68 -5.49
CA ASP A 82 -18.19 18.03 -6.56
C ASP A 82 -17.87 16.56 -6.22
N LEU A 83 -17.55 16.28 -4.95
CA LEU A 83 -17.29 14.91 -4.49
C LEU A 83 -18.56 14.04 -4.51
N MET A 84 -19.72 14.60 -4.14
CA MET A 84 -21.00 13.86 -4.21
C MET A 84 -21.31 13.43 -5.64
N GLU A 85 -21.08 14.32 -6.61
CA GLU A 85 -21.26 14.01 -8.03
C GLU A 85 -20.23 12.97 -8.52
N SER A 86 -18.94 13.24 -8.31
CA SER A 86 -17.84 12.44 -8.83
C SER A 86 -17.82 11.00 -8.30
N PHE A 87 -18.26 10.79 -7.06
CA PHE A 87 -18.24 9.47 -6.41
C PHE A 87 -19.63 8.85 -6.23
N SER A 88 -20.66 9.44 -6.86
CA SER A 88 -22.07 9.03 -6.70
C SER A 88 -22.43 8.81 -5.23
N ALA A 89 -22.08 9.79 -4.39
CA ALA A 89 -22.21 9.74 -2.94
C ALA A 89 -23.30 10.70 -2.45
N THR A 90 -23.95 10.35 -1.34
CA THR A 90 -24.83 11.26 -0.61
C THR A 90 -24.08 11.95 0.52
N ARG A 91 -24.62 13.07 1.00
CA ARG A 91 -23.94 13.95 1.98
C ARG A 91 -23.52 13.24 3.27
N GLY A 92 -24.37 12.35 3.81
CA GLY A 92 -24.09 11.64 5.06
C GLY A 92 -22.84 10.74 4.99
N PRO A 93 -22.83 9.73 4.10
CA PRO A 93 -21.67 8.87 3.86
C PRO A 93 -20.41 9.64 3.46
N LEU A 94 -20.55 10.70 2.64
CA LEU A 94 -19.41 11.53 2.25
C LEU A 94 -18.77 12.23 3.46
N ARG A 95 -19.56 12.83 4.35
CA ARG A 95 -19.04 13.50 5.55
C ARG A 95 -18.36 12.52 6.50
N GLU A 96 -18.92 11.33 6.68
CA GLU A 96 -18.27 10.29 7.48
C GLU A 96 -16.95 9.84 6.84
N ALA A 97 -16.90 9.68 5.51
CA ALA A 97 -15.67 9.37 4.80
C ALA A 97 -14.60 10.46 4.99
N LEU A 98 -14.96 11.74 4.84
CA LEU A 98 -14.06 12.87 5.09
C LEU A 98 -13.61 12.92 6.57
N ARG A 99 -14.49 12.57 7.51
CA ARG A 99 -14.15 12.47 8.94
C ARG A 99 -13.10 11.40 9.21
N ARG A 100 -13.24 10.22 8.61
CA ARG A 100 -12.27 9.12 8.71
C ARG A 100 -10.93 9.50 8.09
N LEU A 101 -10.95 10.07 6.89
CA LEU A 101 -9.74 10.59 6.23
C LEU A 101 -9.06 11.67 7.07
N GLY A 102 -9.84 12.48 7.79
CA GLY A 102 -9.34 13.47 8.75
C GLY A 102 -8.65 12.85 9.96
N MET A 103 -9.24 11.79 10.53
CA MET A 103 -8.62 11.03 11.63
C MET A 103 -7.34 10.31 11.22
N GLU A 104 -7.27 9.86 9.96
CA GLU A 104 -6.06 9.27 9.39
C GLU A 104 -4.96 10.33 9.18
N GLY A 105 -5.34 11.60 8.95
CA GLY A 105 -4.41 12.68 8.59
C GLY A 105 -4.20 12.83 7.08
N THR A 106 -5.04 12.19 6.26
CA THR A 106 -5.03 12.34 4.79
C THR A 106 -5.57 13.70 4.36
N VAL A 107 -6.51 14.25 5.14
CA VAL A 107 -7.09 15.58 4.96
C VAL A 107 -7.11 16.34 6.29
N ASP A 108 -7.01 17.65 6.25
CA ASP A 108 -7.30 18.52 7.40
C ASP A 108 -8.76 18.98 7.32
N LEU A 109 -9.52 18.79 8.40
CA LEU A 109 -10.89 19.31 8.51
C LEU A 109 -10.87 20.70 9.13
N VAL A 110 -11.20 21.71 8.33
CA VAL A 110 -11.17 23.10 8.76
C VAL A 110 -12.59 23.60 9.04
N PRO A 111 -12.87 24.15 10.24
CA PRO A 111 -14.18 24.71 10.58
C PRO A 111 -14.66 25.70 9.51
N ASN A 112 -15.90 25.52 9.05
CA ASN A 112 -16.55 26.34 8.02
C ASN A 112 -15.86 26.37 6.63
N ARG A 113 -14.76 25.63 6.42
CA ARG A 113 -14.07 25.53 5.12
C ARG A 113 -14.12 24.13 4.51
N GLY A 114 -14.44 23.10 5.30
CA GLY A 114 -14.56 21.72 4.82
C GLY A 114 -13.23 20.99 4.89
N ALA A 115 -13.05 19.98 4.03
CA ALA A 115 -11.83 19.18 4.00
C ALA A 115 -10.79 19.77 3.04
N ILE A 116 -9.52 19.74 3.44
CA ILE A 116 -8.38 20.16 2.62
C ILE A 116 -7.39 19.01 2.58
N VAL A 117 -6.86 18.65 1.40
CA VAL A 117 -5.82 17.61 1.31
C VAL A 117 -4.61 18.02 2.13
N LYS A 118 -4.12 17.11 2.97
CA LYS A 118 -2.99 17.38 3.87
C LYS A 118 -1.78 17.89 3.08
N THR A 119 -1.08 18.85 3.66
CA THR A 119 0.24 19.31 3.20
C THR A 119 1.24 19.21 4.33
N PHE A 120 2.50 19.02 3.99
CA PHE A 120 3.61 19.09 4.90
C PHE A 120 4.46 20.32 4.57
N SER A 121 4.86 21.08 5.57
CA SER A 121 5.92 22.06 5.40
C SER A 121 7.25 21.37 5.05
N ARG A 122 8.19 22.11 4.47
CA ARG A 122 9.57 21.61 4.22
C ARG A 122 10.20 21.04 5.50
N ARG A 123 9.98 21.69 6.64
CA ARG A 123 10.48 21.25 7.95
C ARG A 123 9.90 19.89 8.33
N GLU A 124 8.58 19.73 8.25
CA GLU A 124 7.90 18.47 8.54
C GLU A 124 8.36 17.35 7.61
N LEU A 125 8.56 17.63 6.33
CA LEU A 125 9.09 16.64 5.40
C LEU A 125 10.50 16.17 5.80
N ILE A 126 11.41 17.08 6.14
CA ILE A 126 12.76 16.73 6.62
C ILE A 126 12.67 15.86 7.88
N ASP A 127 11.82 16.24 8.84
CA ASP A 127 11.65 15.49 10.08
C ASP A 127 11.03 14.09 9.81
N LEU A 128 10.10 13.97 8.88
CA LEU A 128 9.56 12.68 8.43
C LEU A 128 10.62 11.79 7.77
N PHE A 129 11.48 12.34 6.92
CA PHE A 129 12.57 11.58 6.31
C PHE A 129 13.57 11.05 7.35
N ARG A 130 13.86 11.81 8.42
CA ARG A 130 14.69 11.36 9.54
C ARG A 130 14.04 10.22 10.32
N ILE A 131 12.72 10.29 10.56
CA ILE A 131 11.97 9.21 11.20
C ILE A 131 12.00 7.95 10.32
N ARG A 132 11.76 8.11 9.02
CA ARG A 132 11.83 7.02 8.05
C ARG A 132 13.22 6.39 8.02
N GLU A 133 14.29 7.20 8.06
CA GLU A 133 15.67 6.71 8.12
C GLU A 133 15.85 5.68 9.24
N SER A 134 15.42 6.00 10.45
CA SER A 134 15.52 5.09 11.60
C SER A 134 14.63 3.85 11.46
N ILE A 135 13.37 4.03 11.05
CA ILE A 135 12.40 2.92 11.00
C ILE A 135 12.72 1.95 9.86
N GLU A 136 13.03 2.46 8.68
CA GLU A 136 13.31 1.63 7.52
C GLU A 136 14.71 1.02 7.57
N GLY A 137 15.69 1.71 8.19
CA GLY A 137 16.98 1.11 8.54
C GLY A 137 16.82 -0.13 9.40
N LEU A 138 16.06 -0.03 10.50
CA LEU A 138 15.74 -1.16 11.35
C LEU A 138 14.97 -2.26 10.59
N ALA A 139 14.03 -1.87 9.71
CA ALA A 139 13.32 -2.86 8.89
C ALA A 139 14.26 -3.64 7.96
N ALA A 140 15.23 -2.97 7.33
CA ALA A 140 16.22 -3.63 6.47
C ALA A 140 17.12 -4.59 7.26
N ARG A 141 17.57 -4.18 8.46
CA ARG A 141 18.30 -5.05 9.39
C ARG A 141 17.53 -6.34 9.69
N LEU A 142 16.29 -6.18 10.17
CA LEU A 142 15.45 -7.31 10.55
C LEU A 142 15.11 -8.19 9.35
N ALA A 143 14.93 -7.61 8.16
CA ALA A 143 14.70 -8.38 6.95
C ALA A 143 15.90 -9.28 6.62
N ALA A 144 17.14 -8.79 6.77
CA ALA A 144 18.34 -9.60 6.59
C ALA A 144 18.43 -10.74 7.63
N GLU A 145 18.11 -10.45 8.90
CA GLU A 145 18.09 -11.44 9.98
C GLU A 145 17.03 -12.53 9.73
N GLU A 146 15.83 -12.15 9.28
CA GLU A 146 14.72 -13.06 8.96
C GLU A 146 15.02 -13.91 7.72
N VAL A 147 15.57 -13.29 6.66
CA VAL A 147 16.00 -13.99 5.44
C VAL A 147 17.04 -15.06 5.77
N ALA A 148 18.01 -14.75 6.63
CA ALA A 148 19.03 -15.68 7.09
C ALA A 148 18.46 -16.78 8.01
N GLY A 149 17.75 -16.38 9.06
CA GLY A 149 17.32 -17.27 10.14
C GLY A 149 16.17 -18.21 9.77
N LYS A 150 15.27 -17.78 8.87
CA LYS A 150 14.12 -18.58 8.42
C LYS A 150 14.28 -19.13 7.00
N GLY A 151 15.43 -18.91 6.36
CA GLY A 151 15.69 -19.38 5.00
C GLY A 151 14.76 -18.74 3.96
N LEU A 152 14.37 -17.48 4.17
CA LEU A 152 13.39 -16.79 3.31
C LEU A 152 14.01 -16.11 2.09
N ARG A 153 15.27 -16.41 1.76
CA ARG A 153 16.01 -15.77 0.65
C ARG A 153 15.27 -15.91 -0.69
N ASP A 154 14.86 -17.12 -1.04
CA ASP A 154 14.18 -17.36 -2.32
C ASP A 154 12.81 -16.70 -2.36
N ALA A 155 12.09 -16.70 -1.24
CA ALA A 155 10.80 -15.99 -1.12
C ALA A 155 10.98 -14.47 -1.24
N PHE A 156 12.03 -13.92 -0.64
CA PHE A 156 12.37 -12.50 -0.76
C PHE A 156 12.69 -12.14 -2.21
N MET A 157 13.56 -12.92 -2.87
CA MET A 157 13.94 -12.70 -4.27
C MET A 157 12.75 -12.83 -5.21
N GLN A 158 11.91 -13.85 -5.05
CA GLN A 158 10.70 -14.01 -5.83
C GLN A 158 9.75 -12.82 -5.65
N ALA A 159 9.59 -12.34 -4.41
CA ALA A 159 8.75 -11.18 -4.14
C ALA A 159 9.33 -9.87 -4.68
N TYR A 160 10.66 -9.74 -4.73
CA TYR A 160 11.35 -8.62 -5.38
C TYR A 160 11.19 -8.66 -6.90
N GLU A 161 11.40 -9.82 -7.53
CA GLU A 161 11.22 -10.01 -8.98
C GLU A 161 9.78 -9.81 -9.43
N ALA A 162 8.81 -10.07 -8.55
CA ALA A 162 7.40 -9.78 -8.79
C ALA A 162 7.05 -8.28 -8.76
N ILE A 163 7.99 -7.40 -8.38
CA ILE A 163 7.86 -5.95 -8.56
C ILE A 163 8.16 -5.63 -10.02
N ASP A 164 7.21 -5.99 -10.89
CA ASP A 164 7.25 -5.74 -12.32
C ASP A 164 6.18 -4.71 -12.69
N VAL A 165 6.54 -3.43 -12.57
CA VAL A 165 5.63 -2.32 -12.88
C VAL A 165 5.84 -1.88 -14.31
N GLN A 166 4.78 -1.93 -15.11
CA GLN A 166 4.79 -1.54 -16.52
C GLN A 166 3.94 -0.30 -16.74
N GLY A 167 4.42 0.63 -17.57
CA GLY A 167 3.69 1.85 -17.87
C GLY A 167 4.43 2.78 -18.84
N SER A 168 3.68 3.66 -19.49
CA SER A 168 4.22 4.63 -20.45
C SER A 168 4.82 5.89 -19.81
N ASP A 169 4.50 6.17 -18.53
CA ASP A 169 5.09 7.25 -17.74
C ASP A 169 6.19 6.68 -16.82
N PRO A 170 7.49 6.91 -17.13
CA PRO A 170 8.60 6.41 -16.32
C PRO A 170 8.58 6.93 -14.88
N ALA A 171 8.01 8.12 -14.64
CA ALA A 171 7.90 8.68 -13.30
C ALA A 171 6.81 7.97 -12.49
N ALA A 172 5.68 7.60 -13.11
CA ALA A 172 4.65 6.78 -12.47
C ALA A 172 5.18 5.38 -12.13
N VAL A 173 5.81 4.72 -13.10
CA VAL A 173 6.43 3.40 -12.93
C VAL A 173 7.37 3.40 -11.73
N PHE A 174 8.31 4.35 -11.67
CA PHE A 174 9.24 4.44 -10.55
C PHE A 174 8.55 4.67 -9.20
N ARG A 175 7.48 5.49 -9.12
CA ARG A 175 6.79 5.73 -7.84
C ARG A 175 6.20 4.44 -7.27
N GLU A 176 5.63 3.62 -8.13
CA GLU A 176 5.04 2.34 -7.76
C GLU A 176 6.13 1.31 -7.41
N GLU A 177 7.18 1.18 -8.23
CA GLU A 177 8.35 0.34 -7.94
C GLU A 177 8.97 0.71 -6.59
N ASN A 178 9.21 2.00 -6.36
CA ASN A 178 9.80 2.51 -5.13
C ASN A 178 8.93 2.17 -3.91
N SER A 179 7.62 2.40 -3.98
CA SER A 179 6.72 2.04 -2.86
C SER A 179 6.74 0.54 -2.61
N ALA A 180 6.64 -0.27 -3.66
CA ALA A 180 6.62 -1.73 -3.56
C ALA A 180 7.92 -2.27 -2.95
N PHE A 181 9.08 -1.67 -3.28
CA PHE A 181 10.36 -2.04 -2.69
C PHE A 181 10.41 -1.80 -1.18
N HIS A 182 10.03 -0.60 -0.72
CA HIS A 182 10.01 -0.30 0.72
C HIS A 182 8.98 -1.16 1.47
N ASP A 183 7.81 -1.40 0.88
CA ASP A 183 6.78 -2.28 1.43
C ASP A 183 7.26 -3.74 1.52
N LEU A 184 8.04 -4.21 0.53
CA LEU A 184 8.67 -5.53 0.54
C LEU A 184 9.63 -5.68 1.72
N VAL A 185 10.57 -4.74 1.89
CA VAL A 185 11.55 -4.78 3.00
C VAL A 185 10.82 -4.80 4.34
N LEU A 186 9.84 -3.94 4.52
CA LEU A 186 9.05 -3.85 5.75
C LEU A 186 8.25 -5.13 6.04
N ARG A 187 7.71 -5.78 5.00
CA ARG A 187 7.01 -7.07 5.13
C ARG A 187 7.96 -8.18 5.60
N PHE A 188 9.16 -8.25 5.05
CA PHE A 188 10.15 -9.27 5.40
C PHE A 188 10.89 -8.98 6.71
N ALA A 189 10.81 -7.76 7.24
CA ALA A 189 11.30 -7.43 8.58
C ALA A 189 10.60 -8.21 9.71
N GLY A 190 9.47 -8.88 9.44
CA GLY A 190 8.77 -9.72 10.41
C GLY A 190 8.17 -8.96 11.61
N ASN A 191 8.23 -7.62 11.61
CA ASN A 191 7.82 -6.78 12.74
C ASN A 191 6.54 -6.00 12.42
N ALA A 192 5.41 -6.53 12.88
CA ALA A 192 4.10 -5.94 12.65
C ALA A 192 3.96 -4.51 13.21
N GLN A 193 4.69 -4.17 14.28
CA GLN A 193 4.63 -2.82 14.87
C GLN A 193 5.33 -1.79 13.98
N LEU A 194 6.45 -2.13 13.33
CA LEU A 194 7.07 -1.25 12.34
C LEU A 194 6.14 -0.99 11.17
N THR A 195 5.43 -2.02 10.69
CA THR A 195 4.42 -1.88 9.64
C THR A 195 3.30 -0.92 10.04
N LEU A 196 2.81 -1.01 11.28
CA LEU A 196 1.78 -0.10 11.78
C LEU A 196 2.29 1.34 11.92
N LEU A 197 3.52 1.54 12.40
CA LEU A 197 4.13 2.87 12.50
C LEU A 197 4.32 3.50 11.11
N MET A 198 4.84 2.75 10.15
CA MET A 198 5.07 3.24 8.78
C MET A 198 3.75 3.67 8.10
N LYS A 199 2.66 2.92 8.30
CA LYS A 199 1.33 3.29 7.81
C LYS A 199 0.83 4.63 8.38
N ARG A 200 1.23 4.99 9.60
CA ARG A 200 0.84 6.25 10.24
C ARG A 200 1.60 7.48 9.74
N LEU A 201 2.72 7.30 9.04
CA LEU A 201 3.52 8.42 8.51
C LEU A 201 2.91 9.10 7.28
N GLN A 202 1.70 8.69 6.85
CA GLN A 202 1.01 9.28 5.70
C GLN A 202 1.86 9.34 4.43
N LEU A 203 2.64 8.28 4.19
CA LEU A 203 3.53 8.18 3.03
C LEU A 203 2.85 8.49 1.68
N PRO A 204 1.59 8.11 1.43
CA PRO A 204 0.92 8.46 0.17
C PRO A 204 0.87 9.98 -0.06
N VAL A 205 0.52 10.76 0.97
CA VAL A 205 0.45 12.23 0.88
C VAL A 205 1.85 12.82 0.67
N LEU A 206 2.83 12.35 1.46
CA LEU A 206 4.22 12.77 1.31
C LEU A 206 4.73 12.53 -0.11
N ARG A 207 4.45 11.34 -0.68
CA ARG A 207 4.88 10.96 -2.04
C ARG A 207 4.24 11.80 -3.13
N VAL A 208 2.97 12.15 -2.98
CA VAL A 208 2.30 13.05 -3.93
C VAL A 208 2.95 14.43 -3.88
N GLN A 209 3.26 14.94 -2.68
CA GLN A 209 3.84 16.25 -2.51
C GLN A 209 5.25 16.38 -3.11
N ILE A 210 6.10 15.36 -2.98
CA ILE A 210 7.47 15.38 -3.53
C ILE A 210 7.53 14.94 -5.01
N ARG A 211 6.41 14.59 -5.64
CA ARG A 211 6.36 13.94 -6.97
C ARG A 211 7.16 14.70 -8.03
N VAL A 212 7.07 16.03 -8.05
CA VAL A 212 7.71 16.90 -9.05
C VAL A 212 9.23 16.98 -8.89
N MET A 213 9.77 16.54 -7.75
CA MET A 213 11.20 16.57 -7.43
C MET A 213 11.92 15.27 -7.83
N LEU A 214 11.20 14.28 -8.36
CA LEU A 214 11.73 12.94 -8.69
C LEU A 214 12.14 12.85 -10.16
N ASP A 215 13.12 13.66 -10.56
CA ASP A 215 13.66 13.67 -11.92
C ASP A 215 14.36 12.35 -12.30
N GLU A 216 14.77 12.22 -13.56
CA GLU A 216 15.39 10.97 -14.05
C GLU A 216 16.64 10.58 -13.27
N ARG A 217 17.46 11.57 -12.90
CA ARG A 217 18.68 11.35 -12.15
C ARG A 217 18.36 10.79 -10.76
N TYR A 218 17.42 11.41 -10.03
CA TYR A 218 16.95 10.91 -8.74
C TYR A 218 16.51 9.46 -8.84
N ARG A 219 15.70 9.12 -9.85
CA ARG A 219 15.16 7.77 -10.03
C ARG A 219 16.26 6.74 -10.22
N ASN A 220 17.25 7.04 -11.07
CA ASN A 220 18.35 6.13 -11.35
C ASN A 220 19.26 5.94 -10.13
N GLU A 221 19.58 7.01 -9.41
CA GLU A 221 20.36 6.92 -8.17
C GLU A 221 19.62 6.13 -7.09
N SER A 222 18.32 6.37 -6.91
CA SER A 222 17.47 5.63 -5.97
C SER A 222 17.44 4.12 -6.27
N ARG A 223 17.34 3.73 -7.55
CA ARG A 223 17.35 2.30 -7.93
C ARG A 223 18.69 1.62 -7.63
N ASN A 224 19.80 2.33 -7.82
CA ASN A 224 21.13 1.81 -7.46
C ASN A 224 21.27 1.63 -5.94
N GLU A 225 20.73 2.56 -5.16
CA GLU A 225 20.70 2.48 -3.70
C GLU A 225 19.80 1.32 -3.21
N HIS A 226 18.63 1.12 -3.83
CA HIS A 226 17.77 -0.06 -3.56
C HIS A 226 18.48 -1.37 -3.84
N ARG A 227 19.29 -1.44 -4.91
CA ARG A 227 20.10 -2.63 -5.21
C ARG A 227 21.11 -2.93 -4.10
N ALA A 228 21.77 -1.91 -3.55
CA ALA A 228 22.71 -2.11 -2.44
C ALA A 228 22.00 -2.66 -1.18
N VAL A 229 20.79 -2.18 -0.88
CA VAL A 229 19.96 -2.72 0.21
C VAL A 229 19.58 -4.18 -0.05
N LEU A 230 19.11 -4.49 -1.27
CA LEU A 230 18.76 -5.84 -1.69
C LEU A 230 19.95 -6.79 -1.50
N GLU A 231 21.13 -6.41 -2.01
CA GLU A 231 22.35 -7.21 -1.95
C GLU A 231 22.77 -7.51 -0.50
N ALA A 232 22.66 -6.53 0.40
CA ALA A 232 22.94 -6.72 1.82
C ALA A 232 21.94 -7.68 2.50
N ILE A 233 20.64 -7.55 2.20
CA ILE A 233 19.60 -8.42 2.76
C ILE A 233 19.82 -9.87 2.33
N ILE A 234 20.01 -10.13 1.04
CA ILE A 234 20.20 -11.51 0.53
C ILE A 234 21.60 -12.06 0.84
N GLY A 235 22.56 -11.17 1.14
CA GLY A 235 23.88 -11.49 1.66
C GLY A 235 23.87 -11.86 3.16
N HIS A 236 22.72 -11.74 3.83
CA HIS A 236 22.56 -12.00 5.27
C HIS A 236 23.44 -11.08 6.13
N ASP A 237 23.56 -9.80 5.74
CA ASP A 237 24.34 -8.80 6.47
C ASP A 237 23.41 -7.70 7.03
N PRO A 238 22.95 -7.84 8.29
CA PRO A 238 22.01 -6.90 8.89
C PRO A 238 22.57 -5.49 9.05
N ASP A 239 23.86 -5.37 9.40
CA ASP A 239 24.49 -4.07 9.64
C ASP A 239 24.69 -3.34 8.30
N ALA A 240 25.09 -4.05 7.24
CA ALA A 240 25.16 -3.46 5.89
C ALA A 240 23.77 -3.09 5.35
N ALA A 241 22.74 -3.91 5.61
CA ALA A 241 21.37 -3.64 5.16
C ALA A 241 20.81 -2.37 5.83
N GLU A 242 21.01 -2.23 7.14
CA GLU A 242 20.65 -1.03 7.88
C GLU A 242 21.37 0.20 7.33
N ALA A 243 22.71 0.13 7.20
CA ALA A 243 23.52 1.24 6.73
C ALA A 243 23.12 1.69 5.31
N ALA A 244 22.88 0.75 4.41
CA ALA A 244 22.45 1.02 3.03
C ALA A 244 21.08 1.71 2.99
N MET A 245 20.09 1.24 3.76
CA MET A 245 18.75 1.85 3.77
C MET A 245 18.77 3.25 4.39
N ARG A 246 19.55 3.44 5.45
CA ARG A 246 19.74 4.77 6.06
C ARG A 246 20.44 5.74 5.09
N ALA A 247 21.45 5.27 4.37
CA ALA A 247 22.11 6.07 3.34
C ALA A 247 21.12 6.46 2.22
N HIS A 248 20.33 5.51 1.72
CA HIS A 248 19.30 5.75 0.72
C HIS A 248 18.33 6.88 1.13
N LEU A 249 17.78 6.83 2.35
CA LEU A 249 16.83 7.84 2.82
C LEU A 249 17.47 9.20 3.10
N ARG A 250 18.72 9.24 3.59
CA ARG A 250 19.48 10.50 3.72
C ARG A 250 19.77 11.13 2.36
N ASN A 251 20.20 10.34 1.39
CA ASN A 251 20.48 10.81 0.04
C ASN A 251 19.19 11.32 -0.63
N ALA A 252 18.08 10.61 -0.44
CA ALA A 252 16.76 11.06 -0.90
C ALA A 252 16.40 12.43 -0.30
N ALA A 253 16.51 12.59 1.02
CA ALA A 253 16.25 13.87 1.67
C ALA A 253 17.17 15.00 1.17
N HIS A 254 18.47 14.74 1.02
CA HIS A 254 19.43 15.71 0.49
C HIS A 254 19.06 16.14 -0.93
N ARG A 255 18.74 15.20 -1.83
CA ARG A 255 18.35 15.50 -3.21
C ARG A 255 17.05 16.31 -3.31
N ILE A 256 16.08 16.00 -2.46
CA ILE A 256 14.76 16.65 -2.48
C ILE A 256 14.83 18.04 -1.83
N PHE A 257 15.56 18.21 -0.73
CA PHE A 257 15.47 19.42 0.11
C PHE A 257 16.70 20.30 0.11
N GLU A 258 17.89 19.79 -0.18
CA GLU A 258 19.15 20.53 0.02
C GLU A 258 19.77 21.08 -1.28
N GLN A 259 19.13 20.84 -2.43
CA GLN A 259 19.46 21.55 -3.67
C GLN A 259 18.91 22.99 -3.65
N PRO A 260 19.60 23.98 -4.27
CA PRO A 260 19.14 25.36 -4.34
C PRO A 260 17.76 25.43 -4.99
N SER A 261 16.75 25.86 -4.23
CA SER A 261 15.34 25.88 -4.59
C SER A 261 15.06 26.66 -5.89
N THR A 262 14.40 26.00 -6.84
CA THR A 262 13.48 26.67 -7.79
C THR A 262 12.02 26.28 -7.56
N ALA A 263 11.73 25.33 -6.67
CA ALA A 263 10.41 24.67 -6.59
C ALA A 263 9.67 24.82 -5.25
N LEU A 264 10.23 25.52 -4.27
CA LEU A 264 9.54 25.83 -3.02
C LEU A 264 9.25 27.33 -2.94
N GLY A 265 8.30 27.76 -3.77
CA GLY A 265 7.61 29.06 -3.68
C GLY A 265 6.20 28.85 -3.13
#